data_AF-A0A7V0PU74-F1
#
_entry.id   AF-A0A7V0PU74-F1
#
_cell.length_a   1.000
_cell.length_b   1.000
_cell.length_c   1.000
_cell.angle_alpha   90.00
_cell.angle_beta   90.00
_cell.angle_gamma   90.00
#
_symmetry.space_group_name_H-M   'P 1'
#
loop_
_entity.id
_entity.type
_entity.pdbx_description
1 polymer ?
#
loop_
_entity_poly.entity_id
_entity_poly.type
_entity_poly.pdbx_seq_one_letter_code
_entity_poly.pdbx_strand_id
1 'polypeptide(L)'
;MNLKSKTYNVNIEQLSPKLQEIHHYWNDHIHDLAIAKHPAGTPGFFEDLDEYRFDKLNYLPRVVDFAAYKGKKILEIGCGIGIDLVHFAENGAIVAGVDLADTSIELAQKNFASRGLS
;
A
#
# COMPACT_ATOMS: atom_id res chain seq x y z
N MET A 1 4.56 -11.91 -17.96
CA MET A 1 4.77 -10.56 -18.52
C MET A 1 5.32 -9.71 -17.37
N ASN A 2 6.62 -9.45 -17.35
CA ASN A 2 7.24 -8.70 -16.24
C ASN A 2 6.79 -7.24 -16.33
N LEU A 3 5.79 -6.86 -15.53
CA LEU A 3 5.51 -5.47 -15.23
C LEU A 3 6.71 -4.96 -14.45
N LYS A 4 7.53 -4.12 -15.12
CA LYS A 4 8.58 -3.38 -14.42
C LYS A 4 7.87 -2.39 -13.50
N SER A 5 8.01 -2.55 -12.19
CA SER A 5 7.68 -1.48 -11.26
C SER A 5 8.48 -0.24 -11.69
N LYS A 6 7.77 0.85 -11.98
CA LYS A 6 8.38 2.15 -12.23
C LYS A 6 8.02 3.03 -11.06
N THR A 7 9.00 3.29 -10.20
CA THR A 7 8.88 4.28 -9.14
C THR A 7 9.21 5.64 -9.73
N TYR A 8 8.33 6.62 -9.49
CA TYR A 8 8.53 8.00 -9.88
C TYR A 8 8.70 8.82 -8.61
N ASN A 9 9.94 9.26 -8.35
CA ASN A 9 10.22 10.06 -7.15
C ASN A 9 9.98 11.54 -7.47
N VAL A 10 9.26 12.22 -6.59
CA VAL A 10 9.11 13.68 -6.63
C VAL A 10 10.34 14.29 -5.95
N ASN A 11 10.91 15.34 -6.53
CA ASN A 11 11.96 16.09 -5.85
C ASN A 11 11.32 16.94 -4.75
N ILE A 12 11.41 16.46 -3.50
CA ILE A 12 10.79 17.08 -2.32
C ILE A 12 11.29 18.52 -2.09
N GLU A 13 12.54 18.83 -2.45
CA GLU A 13 13.10 20.19 -2.32
C GLU A 13 12.39 21.22 -3.21
N GLN A 14 11.71 20.78 -4.27
CA GLN A 14 10.95 21.64 -5.18
C GLN A 14 9.49 21.85 -4.74
N LEU A 15 9.05 21.15 -3.69
CA LEU A 15 7.70 21.30 -3.14
C LEU A 15 7.59 22.56 -2.28
N SER A 16 6.36 23.07 -2.11
CA SER A 16 6.12 24.15 -1.15
C SER A 16 6.48 23.72 0.27
N PRO A 17 6.87 24.64 1.17
CA PRO A 17 7.20 24.30 2.56
C PRO A 17 6.10 23.48 3.24
N LYS A 18 4.84 23.78 2.94
CA LYS A 18 3.72 23.03 3.50
C LYS A 18 3.66 21.58 3.02
N LEU A 19 3.95 21.33 1.75
CA LEU A 19 3.99 19.98 1.20
C LEU A 19 5.20 19.19 1.72
N GLN A 20 6.33 19.86 1.99
CA GLN A 20 7.47 19.24 2.66
C GLN A 20 7.12 18.82 4.10
N GLU A 21 6.42 19.67 4.87
CA GLU A 21 5.91 19.29 6.20
C GLU A 21 4.97 18.09 6.14
N ILE A 22 4.04 18.07 5.19
CA ILE A 22 3.10 16.96 5.00
C ILE A 22 3.84 15.68 4.61
N HIS A 23 4.84 15.77 3.73
CA HIS A 23 5.70 14.67 3.35
C HIS A 23 6.42 14.07 4.57
N HIS A 24 7.08 14.90 5.39
CA HIS A 24 7.74 14.43 6.61
C HIS A 24 6.75 13.79 7.58
N TYR A 25 5.61 14.44 7.82
CA TYR A 25 4.58 13.92 8.71
C TYR A 25 4.14 12.51 8.34
N TRP A 26 3.83 12.25 7.06
CA TRP A 26 3.37 10.93 6.62
C TRP A 26 4.46 9.87 6.54
N ASN A 27 5.74 10.26 6.42
CA ASN A 27 6.85 9.31 6.60
C ASN A 27 6.97 8.84 8.06
N ASP A 28 6.68 9.72 9.02
CA ASP A 28 6.80 9.41 10.46
C ASP A 28 5.54 8.76 11.05
N HIS A 29 4.36 8.97 10.43
CA HIS A 29 3.05 8.59 10.99
C HIS A 29 2.29 7.61 10.09
N ILE A 30 2.88 6.44 9.83
CA ILE A 30 2.17 5.38 9.13
C ILE A 30 1.13 4.79 10.08
N HIS A 31 -0.15 5.01 9.74
CA HIS A 31 -1.32 4.79 10.61
C HIS A 31 -1.40 3.38 11.20
N ASP A 32 -0.90 2.39 10.45
CA ASP A 32 -1.07 0.98 10.75
C ASP A 32 0.05 0.39 11.64
N LEU A 33 1.13 1.14 11.90
CA LEU A 33 2.29 0.62 12.65
C LEU A 33 1.98 0.27 14.11
N ALA A 34 1.05 0.99 14.75
CA ALA A 34 0.76 0.80 16.18
C ALA A 34 -0.08 -0.46 16.47
N ILE A 35 -0.63 -1.10 15.43
CA ILE A 35 -1.55 -2.23 15.54
C ILE A 35 -0.81 -3.57 15.42
N ALA A 36 0.31 -3.61 14.70
CA ALA A 36 1.03 -4.82 14.42
C ALA A 36 1.84 -5.32 15.63
N LYS A 37 1.90 -6.64 15.80
CA LYS A 37 2.71 -7.33 16.81
C LYS A 37 4.11 -7.64 16.27
N HIS A 38 4.24 -7.72 14.95
CA HIS A 38 5.48 -8.02 14.26
C HIS A 38 6.19 -6.74 13.75
N PRO A 39 7.53 -6.78 13.57
CA PRO A 39 8.29 -5.65 13.04
C PRO A 39 7.82 -5.20 11.65
N ALA A 40 7.74 -3.89 11.44
CA ALA A 40 7.30 -3.28 10.19
C ALA A 40 8.04 -3.84 8.97
N GLY A 41 7.28 -4.21 7.93
CA GLY A 41 7.80 -4.72 6.67
C GLY A 41 8.16 -6.21 6.65
N THR A 42 7.89 -6.95 7.73
CA THR A 42 7.98 -8.42 7.74
C THR A 42 6.68 -9.07 7.23
N PRO A 43 6.69 -10.33 6.76
CA PRO A 43 5.46 -11.03 6.40
C PRO A 43 4.42 -11.07 7.53
N GLY A 44 4.85 -11.38 8.76
CA GLY A 44 3.97 -11.37 9.93
C GLY A 44 3.37 -10.00 10.25
N PHE A 45 4.08 -8.91 9.90
CA PHE A 45 3.51 -7.56 10.01
C PHE A 45 2.36 -7.35 9.03
N PHE A 46 2.49 -7.81 7.78
CA PHE A 46 1.39 -7.70 6.81
C PHE A 46 0.22 -8.63 7.15
N GLU A 47 0.48 -9.80 7.75
CA GLU A 47 -0.54 -10.69 8.29
C GLU A 47 -1.31 -10.03 9.44
N ASP A 48 -0.63 -9.39 10.40
CA ASP A 48 -1.29 -8.67 11.49
C ASP A 48 -2.24 -7.58 10.98
N LEU A 49 -1.86 -6.90 9.90
CA LEU A 49 -2.66 -5.82 9.32
C LEU A 49 -3.87 -6.34 8.54
N ASP A 50 -3.70 -7.44 7.80
CA ASP A 50 -4.83 -8.14 7.20
C ASP A 50 -5.79 -8.63 8.27
N GLU A 51 -5.31 -9.26 9.35
CA GLU A 51 -6.14 -9.72 10.47
C GLU A 51 -6.91 -8.57 11.12
N TYR A 52 -6.25 -7.44 11.38
CA TYR A 52 -6.91 -6.26 11.93
C TYR A 52 -7.97 -5.70 10.98
N ARG A 53 -7.68 -5.68 9.67
CA ARG A 53 -8.65 -5.34 8.63
C ARG A 53 -9.82 -6.32 8.62
N PHE A 54 -9.57 -7.62 8.79
CA PHE A 54 -10.63 -8.63 8.89
C PHE A 54 -11.48 -8.45 10.16
N ASP A 55 -10.91 -8.08 11.30
CA ASP A 55 -11.65 -7.85 12.55
C ASP A 55 -12.48 -6.54 12.50
N LYS A 56 -11.86 -5.41 12.10
CA LYS A 56 -12.50 -4.08 12.12
C LYS A 56 -13.30 -3.76 10.87
N LEU A 57 -12.93 -4.34 9.74
CA LEU A 57 -13.50 -4.04 8.43
C LEU A 57 -14.05 -5.31 7.77
N ASN A 58 -14.61 -6.24 8.56
CA ASN A 58 -15.25 -7.48 8.08
C ASN A 58 -16.37 -7.29 7.03
N TYR A 59 -16.80 -6.05 6.80
CA TYR A 59 -17.75 -5.66 5.77
C TYR A 59 -17.07 -5.32 4.44
N LEU A 60 -15.79 -4.91 4.43
CA LEU A 60 -15.10 -4.48 3.21
C LEU A 60 -15.03 -5.57 2.13
N PRO A 61 -14.73 -6.85 2.44
CA PRO A 61 -14.82 -7.93 1.45
C PRO A 61 -16.23 -8.13 0.87
N ARG A 62 -17.28 -7.60 1.52
CA ARG A 62 -18.67 -7.64 1.04
C ARG A 62 -19.05 -6.41 0.23
N VAL A 63 -18.27 -5.34 0.33
CA VAL A 63 -18.52 -4.04 -0.32
C VAL A 63 -17.61 -3.84 -1.53
N VAL A 64 -16.40 -4.42 -1.50
CA VAL A 64 -15.45 -4.38 -2.60
C VAL A 64 -15.29 -5.77 -3.18
N ASP A 65 -15.86 -5.97 -4.37
CA ASP A 65 -15.62 -7.18 -5.15
C ASP A 65 -14.26 -7.05 -5.87
N PHE A 66 -13.19 -7.47 -5.19
CA PHE A 66 -11.83 -7.45 -5.77
C PHE A 66 -11.73 -8.27 -7.06
N ALA A 67 -12.49 -9.37 -7.16
CA ALA A 67 -12.47 -10.26 -8.32
C ALA A 67 -13.11 -9.63 -9.56
N ALA A 68 -14.09 -8.73 -9.40
CA ALA A 68 -14.70 -7.99 -10.50
C ALA A 68 -13.69 -7.16 -11.33
N TYR A 69 -12.51 -6.87 -10.77
CA TYR A 69 -11.49 -6.05 -11.41
C TYR A 69 -10.37 -6.86 -12.08
N LYS A 70 -10.52 -8.18 -12.21
CA LYS A 70 -9.57 -9.02 -12.93
C LYS A 70 -9.28 -8.48 -14.34
N GLY A 71 -8.00 -8.29 -14.65
CA GLY A 71 -7.51 -7.74 -15.92
C GLY A 71 -7.76 -6.25 -16.12
N LYS A 72 -8.39 -5.55 -15.17
CA LYS A 72 -8.58 -4.09 -15.20
C LYS A 72 -7.33 -3.38 -14.69
N LYS A 73 -7.16 -2.12 -15.07
CA LYS A 73 -6.10 -1.26 -14.55
C LYS A 73 -6.65 -0.44 -13.38
N ILE A 74 -5.98 -0.49 -12.23
CA ILE A 74 -6.33 0.27 -11.03
C ILE A 74 -5.18 1.18 -10.66
N LEU A 75 -5.50 2.44 -10.33
CA LEU A 75 -4.59 3.38 -9.70
C LEU A 75 -5.15 3.72 -8.31
N GLU A 76 -4.38 3.47 -7.27
CA GLU A 76 -4.68 3.94 -5.92
C GLU A 76 -3.82 5.17 -5.59
N ILE A 77 -4.47 6.27 -5.22
CA ILE A 77 -3.83 7.54 -4.86
C ILE A 77 -3.85 7.66 -3.33
N GLY A 78 -2.67 7.85 -2.73
CA GLY A 78 -2.52 7.72 -1.28
C GLY A 78 -2.59 6.25 -0.87
N CYS A 79 -1.83 5.40 -1.55
CA CYS A 79 -1.93 3.95 -1.37
C CYS A 79 -1.40 3.43 -0.02
N GLY A 80 -0.70 4.26 0.75
CA GLY A 80 -0.03 3.84 1.97
C GLY A 80 0.85 2.62 1.72
N ILE A 81 0.74 1.63 2.60
CA ILE A 81 1.49 0.37 2.52
C ILE A 81 0.85 -0.67 1.57
N GLY A 82 -0.14 -0.27 0.78
CA GLY A 82 -0.73 -1.08 -0.28
C GLY A 82 -1.60 -2.26 0.19
N ILE A 83 -2.30 -2.13 1.33
CA ILE A 83 -3.17 -3.20 1.86
C ILE A 83 -4.25 -3.58 0.83
N ASP A 84 -5.01 -2.61 0.29
CA ASP A 84 -6.06 -2.91 -0.68
C ASP A 84 -5.52 -3.30 -2.06
N LEU A 85 -4.46 -2.61 -2.48
CA LEU A 85 -3.69 -2.89 -3.69
C LEU A 85 -3.28 -4.37 -3.83
N VAL A 86 -2.77 -5.00 -2.77
CA VAL A 86 -2.38 -6.43 -2.84
C VAL A 86 -3.59 -7.32 -3.08
N HIS A 87 -4.73 -7.04 -2.45
CA HIS A 87 -5.96 -7.83 -2.65
C HIS A 87 -6.49 -7.72 -4.09
N PHE A 88 -6.41 -6.54 -4.70
CA PHE A 88 -6.73 -6.37 -6.13
C PHE A 88 -5.74 -7.14 -7.04
N ALA A 89 -4.44 -7.06 -6.75
CA ALA A 89 -3.40 -7.72 -7.52
C ALA A 89 -3.49 -9.26 -7.43
N GLU A 90 -3.74 -9.81 -6.25
CA GLU A 90 -3.99 -11.25 -6.02
C GLU A 90 -5.19 -11.76 -6.84
N ASN A 91 -6.20 -10.91 -7.02
CA ASN A 91 -7.37 -11.20 -7.85
C ASN A 91 -7.16 -10.91 -9.36
N GLY A 92 -5.93 -10.58 -9.76
CA GLY A 92 -5.51 -10.45 -11.15
C GLY A 92 -5.80 -9.08 -11.78
N ALA A 93 -6.06 -8.03 -10.99
CA ALA A 93 -6.01 -6.67 -11.49
C ALA A 93 -4.56 -6.25 -11.81
N ILE A 94 -4.40 -5.31 -12.76
CA ILE A 94 -3.13 -4.66 -13.05
C ILE A 94 -3.09 -3.37 -12.27
N VAL A 95 -2.26 -3.30 -11.24
CA VAL A 95 -2.34 -2.21 -10.27
C VAL A 95 -1.16 -1.25 -10.33
N ALA A 96 -1.40 -0.02 -9.90
CA ALA A 96 -0.38 0.97 -9.61
C ALA A 96 -0.78 1.72 -8.34
N GLY A 97 0.17 1.93 -7.44
CA GLY A 97 0.00 2.76 -6.25
C GLY A 97 0.85 4.00 -6.34
N VAL A 98 0.32 5.13 -5.87
CA VAL A 98 1.11 6.34 -5.63
C VAL A 98 0.84 6.83 -4.21
N ASP A 99 1.89 7.22 -3.53
CA ASP A 99 1.83 7.85 -2.22
C ASP A 99 2.87 8.96 -2.14
N LEU A 100 2.64 9.91 -1.25
CA LEU A 100 3.60 10.98 -1.01
C LEU A 100 4.73 10.49 -0.10
N ALA A 101 4.48 9.56 0.82
CA ALA A 101 5.47 9.08 1.77
C ALA A 101 6.33 7.95 1.20
N ASP A 102 7.64 8.18 1.12
CA ASP A 102 8.62 7.17 0.69
C ASP A 102 8.55 5.89 1.56
N THR A 103 8.43 6.04 2.88
CA THR A 103 8.35 4.91 3.82
C THR A 103 7.12 4.04 3.55
N SER A 104 5.99 4.65 3.17
CA SER A 104 4.77 3.93 2.76
C SER A 104 5.01 3.11 1.50
N ILE A 105 5.65 3.70 0.49
CA ILE A 105 5.98 3.01 -0.77
C ILE A 105 6.95 1.85 -0.54
N GLU A 106 7.97 2.03 0.30
CA GLU A 106 8.90 0.95 0.65
C GLU A 106 8.18 -0.23 1.32
N LEU A 107 7.24 0.05 2.24
CA LEU A 107 6.44 -0.98 2.89
C LEU A 107 5.46 -1.64 1.92
N ALA A 108 4.84 -0.87 1.01
CA ALA A 108 4.00 -1.43 -0.05
C ALA A 108 4.77 -2.40 -0.95
N GLN A 109 6.00 -2.04 -1.35
CA GLN A 109 6.86 -2.93 -2.12
C GLN A 109 7.20 -4.21 -1.36
N LYS A 110 7.50 -4.12 -0.05
CA LYS A 110 7.72 -5.29 0.80
C LYS A 110 6.47 -6.16 0.93
N ASN A 111 5.29 -5.55 1.02
CA ASN A 111 4.01 -6.26 1.07
C ASN A 111 3.79 -7.07 -0.21
N PHE A 112 3.93 -6.42 -1.38
CA PHE A 112 3.85 -7.08 -2.68
C PHE A 112 4.86 -8.22 -2.81
N ALA A 113 6.12 -7.97 -2.45
CA ALA A 113 7.19 -8.97 -2.53
C ALA A 113 6.90 -10.17 -1.62
N SER A 114 6.37 -9.96 -0.41
CA SER A 114 6.02 -11.04 0.53
C SER A 114 4.95 -11.99 -0.02
N ARG A 115 4.12 -11.50 -0.96
CA ARG A 115 3.04 -12.25 -1.63
C ARG A 115 3.40 -12.72 -3.04
N GLY A 116 4.62 -12.45 -3.50
CA GLY A 116 5.06 -12.77 -4.86
C GLY A 116 4.38 -11.94 -5.96
N LEU A 117 3.93 -10.73 -5.62
CA LEU A 117 3.28 -9.78 -6.53
C LEU A 117 4.28 -8.74 -7.07
N SER A 118 3.89 -8.00 -8.11
CA SER A 118 4.71 -6.95 -8.76
C SER A 118 3.94 -5.66 -9.00
#